data_AF-A0A1Y3CSB3-F1
#
_entry.id   AF-A0A1Y3CSB3-F1
#
_cell.length_a   1.000
_cell.length_b   1.000
_cell.length_c   1.000
_cell.angle_alpha   90.00
_cell.angle_beta   90.00
_cell.angle_gamma   90.00
#
_symmetry.space_group_name_H-M   'P 1'
#
loop_
_entity.id
_entity.type
_entity.pdbx_description
1 polymer ?
#
loop_
_entity_poly.entity_id
_entity_poly.type
_entity_poly.pdbx_seq_one_letter_code
_entity_poly.pdbx_strand_id
1 'polypeptide(L)'
;MKTSLLCIMSSLAALPAISYADSPYFSLKDGDGFKRFSVSIGALHVMPQGKAQPFQINTAVKNGEVAKNGDIQVDTVLNNLNPNVDQAGLAAALKFLGFFTGGNLPAGLSGSSKISGLESWEAQGTGLEADDITTLGMMTNYFFTDHVSFEMKAGIPPKVDLQGKGKIYAPFSAVATPQIGNLPLEFLNIDLQNDIFITDLEAHGPVASARAWTPAFEFQYHFGKTGVNKFRPYVGLGLMYAYFNELEINPRTEQDLIAAGHMIANIKEGNAGASLEGKPSKANPKVDLEASDTIAPVATVGFTYDFNEKWFAVGSISYAHMKNKTTITVTDATHGELIRSQADIEINPLLVYAGVGIRF
;
A
#
# COMPACT_ATOMS: atom_id res chain seq x y z
N MET A 1 20.30 4.72 -11.61
CA MET A 1 20.63 6.11 -11.23
C MET A 1 20.72 6.19 -9.71
N LYS A 2 21.87 5.89 -9.09
CA LYS A 2 21.98 5.74 -7.61
C LYS A 2 23.01 6.67 -6.94
N THR A 3 23.59 7.62 -7.67
CA THR A 3 24.71 8.42 -7.15
C THR A 3 24.52 9.94 -7.21
N SER A 4 23.41 10.44 -7.79
CA SER A 4 23.21 11.89 -7.95
C SER A 4 22.48 12.59 -6.80
N LEU A 5 21.72 11.89 -5.95
CA LEU A 5 20.96 12.55 -4.87
C LEU A 5 21.84 12.97 -3.68
N LEU A 6 22.89 12.22 -3.36
CA LEU A 6 23.81 12.59 -2.28
C LEU A 6 24.60 13.88 -2.58
N CYS A 7 24.88 14.16 -3.86
CA CYS A 7 25.57 15.40 -4.28
C CYS A 7 24.66 16.64 -4.23
N ILE A 8 23.34 16.49 -4.27
CA ILE A 8 22.40 17.62 -4.19
C ILE A 8 22.19 18.04 -2.73
N MET A 9 22.11 17.07 -1.79
CA MET A 9 22.02 17.36 -0.35
C MET A 9 23.30 18.00 0.21
N SER A 10 24.47 17.64 -0.31
CA SER A 10 25.75 18.21 0.12
C SER A 10 26.07 19.56 -0.52
N SER A 11 25.47 19.91 -1.66
CA SER A 11 25.63 21.23 -2.28
C SER A 11 24.69 22.30 -1.71
N LEU A 12 23.53 21.92 -1.16
CA LEU A 12 22.64 22.85 -0.45
C LEU A 12 23.13 23.25 0.96
N ALA A 13 24.00 22.44 1.59
CA ALA A 13 24.61 22.78 2.88
C ALA A 13 25.79 23.77 2.77
N ALA A 14 26.33 24.00 1.56
CA ALA A 14 27.50 24.85 1.32
C ALA A 14 27.15 26.21 0.67
N LEU A 15 25.88 26.49 0.37
CA LEU A 15 25.45 27.69 -0.34
C LEU A 15 25.39 29.03 0.44
N PRO A 16 25.71 29.18 1.75
CA PRO A 16 25.81 30.53 2.30
C PRO A 16 27.13 31.25 1.98
N ALA A 17 28.15 30.59 1.42
CA ALA A 17 29.50 31.18 1.35
C ALA A 17 29.87 31.86 0.02
N ILE A 18 29.22 31.55 -1.11
CA ILE A 18 29.69 32.04 -2.43
C ILE A 18 28.55 32.20 -3.44
N SER A 19 27.66 33.18 -3.24
CA SER A 19 26.80 33.70 -4.31
C SER A 19 26.47 35.15 -4.04
N TYR A 20 27.49 36.00 -4.15
CA TYR A 20 27.31 37.42 -4.43
C TYR A 20 26.97 37.54 -5.92
N ALA A 21 25.68 37.63 -6.24
CA ALA A 21 25.22 38.02 -7.57
C ALA A 21 24.50 39.36 -7.45
N ASP A 22 25.18 40.44 -7.83
CA ASP A 22 24.62 41.79 -7.98
C ASP A 22 23.61 41.80 -9.14
N SER A 23 22.35 41.59 -8.80
CA SER A 23 21.21 41.70 -9.71
C SER A 23 20.27 42.80 -9.19
N PRO A 24 19.87 43.80 -9.99
CA PRO A 24 19.04 44.92 -9.53
C PRO A 24 17.64 44.52 -9.06
N TYR A 25 17.14 43.35 -9.50
CA TYR A 25 15.88 42.76 -9.04
C TYR A 25 16.04 41.89 -7.78
N PHE A 26 17.28 41.52 -7.45
CA PHE A 26 17.68 40.83 -6.20
C PHE A 26 18.64 41.71 -5.39
N SER A 27 18.49 43.04 -5.47
CA SER A 27 19.34 44.01 -4.78
C SER A 27 19.23 43.83 -3.26
N LEU A 28 20.33 43.33 -2.68
CA LEU A 28 20.55 43.02 -1.27
C LEU A 28 20.77 44.28 -0.41
N LYS A 29 19.87 45.26 -0.46
CA LYS A 29 19.91 46.39 0.47
C LYS A 29 18.49 46.82 0.85
N ASP A 30 18.07 46.37 2.02
CA ASP A 30 17.13 47.10 2.88
C ASP A 30 17.26 46.60 4.33
N GLY A 31 17.57 47.54 5.24
CA GLY A 31 17.16 47.59 6.65
C GLY A 31 17.79 46.65 7.69
N ASP A 32 18.57 47.23 8.61
CA ASP A 32 18.84 46.81 10.00
C ASP A 32 18.74 45.32 10.38
N GLY A 33 19.89 44.64 10.49
CA GLY A 33 20.05 43.46 11.37
C GLY A 33 19.12 42.26 11.14
N PHE A 34 18.34 42.25 10.06
CA PHE A 34 17.30 41.26 9.82
C PHE A 34 17.91 39.91 9.41
N LYS A 35 17.73 38.91 10.27
CA LYS A 35 18.19 37.54 10.07
C LYS A 35 17.28 36.82 9.10
N ARG A 36 17.84 36.45 7.94
CA ARG A 36 17.08 35.91 6.81
C ARG A 36 16.94 34.40 6.85
N PHE A 37 17.78 33.71 7.61
CA PHE A 37 17.74 32.26 7.70
C PHE A 37 17.36 31.80 9.10
N SER A 38 16.59 30.72 9.16
CA SER A 38 16.45 29.99 10.41
C SER A 38 16.41 28.49 10.16
N VAL A 39 16.92 27.75 11.13
CA VAL A 39 16.86 26.29 11.16
C VAL A 39 16.34 25.87 12.53
N SER A 40 15.39 24.94 12.55
CA SER A 40 14.92 24.31 13.78
C SER A 40 14.99 22.80 13.67
N ILE A 41 15.20 22.14 14.81
CA ILE A 41 15.18 20.70 14.95
C ILE A 41 14.23 20.35 16.10
N GLY A 42 13.44 19.31 15.94
CA GLY A 42 12.40 18.96 16.89
C GLY A 42 11.77 17.60 16.66
N ALA A 43 10.88 17.21 17.56
CA ALA A 43 10.06 16.03 17.39
C ALA A 43 8.97 16.31 16.34
N LEU A 44 8.85 15.41 15.37
CA LEU A 44 7.81 15.41 14.35
C LEU A 44 6.95 14.16 14.53
N HIS A 45 5.73 14.34 14.98
CA HIS A 45 4.74 13.29 15.14
C HIS A 45 3.80 13.32 13.93
N VAL A 46 3.59 12.18 13.28
CA VAL A 46 2.78 12.04 12.08
C VAL A 46 1.64 11.09 12.40
N MET A 47 0.41 11.56 12.23
CA MET A 47 -0.81 10.79 12.45
C MET A 47 -1.59 10.67 11.14
N PRO A 48 -1.59 9.51 10.49
CA PRO A 48 -2.46 9.24 9.34
C PRO A 48 -3.95 9.37 9.76
N GLN A 49 -4.78 9.96 8.89
CA GLN A 49 -6.21 10.17 9.14
C GLN A 49 -7.10 9.50 8.09
N GLY A 50 -6.51 8.90 7.07
CA GLY A 50 -7.25 8.18 6.03
C GLY A 50 -7.77 6.84 6.52
N LYS A 51 -8.67 6.26 5.73
CA LYS A 51 -9.38 5.01 6.08
C LYS A 51 -8.99 3.91 5.11
N ALA A 52 -9.06 2.67 5.59
CA ALA A 52 -8.93 1.47 4.76
C ALA A 52 -9.81 1.56 3.51
N GLN A 53 -9.19 1.41 2.33
CA GLN A 53 -9.89 1.25 1.06
C GLN A 53 -9.77 -0.21 0.59
N PRO A 54 -10.82 -0.75 -0.05
CA PRO A 54 -10.85 -2.14 -0.47
C PRO A 54 -9.81 -2.43 -1.55
N PHE A 55 -9.26 -3.65 -1.50
CA PHE A 55 -8.37 -4.14 -2.55
C PHE A 55 -9.17 -4.51 -3.80
N GLN A 56 -8.76 -3.98 -4.94
CA GLN A 56 -9.16 -4.46 -6.27
C GLN A 56 -8.21 -5.58 -6.66
N ILE A 57 -8.73 -6.78 -6.87
CA ILE A 57 -7.92 -7.97 -7.13
C ILE A 57 -8.26 -8.48 -8.53
N ASN A 58 -7.22 -8.69 -9.32
CA ASN A 58 -7.27 -9.26 -10.65
C ASN A 58 -6.41 -10.52 -10.67
N THR A 59 -6.83 -11.55 -11.39
CA THR A 59 -6.02 -12.76 -11.57
C THR A 59 -5.85 -13.09 -13.04
N ALA A 60 -4.92 -14.01 -13.32
CA ALA A 60 -4.73 -14.55 -14.65
C ALA A 60 -5.92 -15.37 -15.15
N VAL A 61 -6.81 -15.86 -14.27
CA VAL A 61 -7.93 -16.74 -14.64
C VAL A 61 -9.07 -15.92 -15.22
N LYS A 62 -9.45 -16.17 -16.47
CA LYS A 62 -10.54 -15.46 -17.14
C LYS A 62 -11.89 -16.06 -16.79
N ASN A 63 -12.93 -15.22 -16.75
CA ASN A 63 -14.29 -15.72 -16.59
C ASN A 63 -14.65 -16.66 -17.74
N GLY A 64 -15.07 -17.88 -17.39
CA GLY A 64 -15.35 -18.94 -18.34
C GLY A 64 -14.14 -19.75 -18.80
N GLU A 65 -12.96 -19.55 -18.19
CA GLU A 65 -11.78 -20.36 -18.47
C GLU A 65 -12.01 -21.82 -18.08
N VAL A 66 -11.66 -22.73 -18.99
CA VAL A 66 -11.85 -24.16 -18.81
C VAL A 66 -10.50 -24.79 -18.45
N ALA A 67 -10.42 -25.40 -17.28
CA ALA A 67 -9.24 -26.11 -16.82
C ALA A 67 -9.59 -27.56 -16.47
N LYS A 68 -8.66 -28.47 -16.74
CA LYS A 68 -8.79 -29.86 -16.27
C LYS A 68 -8.74 -29.88 -14.74
N ASN A 69 -9.50 -30.79 -14.14
CA ASN A 69 -9.57 -30.87 -12.68
C ASN A 69 -8.39 -31.64 -12.09
N GLY A 70 -7.86 -32.64 -12.80
CA GLY A 70 -6.85 -33.53 -12.23
C GLY A 70 -7.43 -34.39 -11.10
N ASP A 71 -6.58 -34.93 -10.25
CA ASP A 71 -7.04 -35.67 -9.07
C ASP A 71 -7.61 -34.72 -8.02
N ILE A 72 -8.79 -35.06 -7.46
CA ILE A 72 -9.48 -34.23 -6.46
C ILE A 72 -10.25 -35.11 -5.47
N GLN A 73 -10.25 -34.73 -4.20
CA GLN A 73 -11.07 -35.40 -3.19
C GLN A 73 -12.57 -35.15 -3.41
N VAL A 74 -13.34 -36.20 -3.16
CA VAL A 74 -14.81 -36.15 -3.23
C VAL A 74 -15.35 -35.12 -2.25
N ASP A 75 -14.81 -35.08 -1.03
CA ASP A 75 -15.23 -34.14 0.01
C ASP A 75 -14.97 -32.68 -0.40
N THR A 76 -13.87 -32.41 -1.12
CA THR A 76 -13.61 -31.08 -1.69
C THR A 76 -14.71 -30.68 -2.66
N VAL A 77 -15.15 -31.57 -3.55
CA VAL A 77 -16.27 -31.29 -4.47
C VAL A 77 -17.55 -31.02 -3.67
N LEU A 78 -17.86 -31.88 -2.70
CA LEU A 78 -19.08 -31.79 -1.90
C LEU A 78 -19.16 -30.50 -1.07
N ASN A 79 -18.04 -30.07 -0.48
CA ASN A 79 -17.97 -28.86 0.33
C ASN A 79 -18.05 -27.57 -0.50
N ASN A 80 -17.86 -27.66 -1.83
CA ASN A 80 -17.93 -26.53 -2.74
C ASN A 80 -19.20 -26.54 -3.62
N LEU A 81 -20.13 -27.49 -3.40
CA LEU A 81 -21.40 -27.54 -4.14
C LEU A 81 -22.18 -26.24 -3.95
N ASN A 82 -22.76 -25.74 -5.05
CA ASN A 82 -23.60 -24.56 -4.99
C ASN A 82 -24.86 -24.85 -4.15
N PRO A 83 -25.06 -24.16 -3.01
CA PRO A 83 -26.20 -24.41 -2.12
C PRO A 83 -27.54 -24.00 -2.74
N ASN A 84 -27.52 -23.19 -3.81
CA ASN A 84 -28.72 -22.69 -4.48
C ASN A 84 -29.25 -23.62 -5.57
N VAL A 85 -28.56 -24.73 -5.86
CA VAL A 85 -28.95 -25.70 -6.89
C VAL A 85 -29.24 -27.05 -6.21
N ASP A 86 -30.39 -27.66 -6.50
CA ASP A 86 -30.72 -29.00 -5.98
C ASP A 86 -29.86 -30.08 -6.67
N GLN A 87 -28.77 -30.44 -6.00
CA GLN A 87 -27.80 -31.44 -6.45
C GLN A 87 -27.71 -32.62 -5.45
N ALA A 88 -28.75 -32.85 -4.63
CA ALA A 88 -28.69 -33.86 -3.57
C ALA A 88 -28.45 -35.29 -4.11
N GLY A 89 -29.08 -35.63 -5.25
CA GLY A 89 -28.87 -36.92 -5.92
C GLY A 89 -27.46 -37.09 -6.45
N LEU A 90 -26.88 -36.03 -7.01
CA LEU A 90 -25.50 -35.99 -7.49
C LEU A 90 -24.50 -36.09 -6.32
N ALA A 91 -24.75 -35.38 -5.22
CA ALA A 91 -23.95 -35.48 -4.00
C ALA A 91 -23.96 -36.92 -3.42
N ALA A 92 -25.11 -37.59 -3.42
CA ALA A 92 -25.20 -38.99 -3.00
C ALA A 92 -24.43 -39.93 -3.94
N ALA A 93 -24.50 -39.71 -5.25
CA ALA A 93 -23.74 -40.46 -6.24
C ALA A 93 -22.22 -40.26 -6.08
N LEU A 94 -21.76 -39.03 -5.83
CA LEU A 94 -20.37 -38.70 -5.56
C LEU A 94 -19.87 -39.38 -4.28
N LYS A 95 -20.65 -39.38 -3.19
CA LYS A 95 -20.32 -40.10 -1.95
C LYS A 95 -20.21 -41.60 -2.18
N PHE A 96 -21.15 -42.19 -2.92
CA PHE A 96 -21.12 -43.59 -3.28
C PHE A 96 -19.85 -43.92 -4.07
N LEU A 97 -19.55 -43.15 -5.12
CA LEU A 97 -18.31 -43.31 -5.90
C LEU A 97 -17.06 -43.18 -5.01
N GLY A 98 -17.03 -42.16 -4.14
CA GLY A 98 -15.96 -41.92 -3.19
C GLY A 98 -15.69 -43.09 -2.27
N PHE A 99 -16.73 -43.80 -1.83
CA PHE A 99 -16.57 -45.01 -1.03
C PHE A 99 -15.78 -46.11 -1.78
N PHE A 100 -15.98 -46.26 -3.10
CA PHE A 100 -15.26 -47.25 -3.90
C PHE A 100 -13.87 -46.80 -4.35
N THR A 101 -13.64 -45.49 -4.49
CA THR A 101 -12.36 -44.94 -4.94
C THR A 101 -11.43 -44.53 -3.80
N GLY A 102 -11.80 -44.81 -2.54
CA GLY A 102 -11.01 -44.41 -1.37
C GLY A 102 -11.03 -42.91 -1.09
N GLY A 103 -12.09 -42.21 -1.49
CA GLY A 103 -12.33 -40.78 -1.23
C GLY A 103 -11.79 -39.83 -2.31
N ASN A 104 -11.12 -40.35 -3.35
CA ASN A 104 -10.52 -39.53 -4.41
C ASN A 104 -11.21 -39.75 -5.76
N LEU A 105 -11.53 -38.68 -6.49
CA LEU A 105 -11.85 -38.73 -7.91
C LEU A 105 -10.55 -38.60 -8.72
N PRO A 106 -10.15 -39.64 -9.47
CA PRO A 106 -8.98 -39.57 -10.34
C PRO A 106 -9.25 -38.64 -11.54
N ALA A 107 -8.19 -38.10 -12.13
CA ALA A 107 -8.22 -37.19 -13.28
C ALA A 107 -9.01 -37.72 -14.50
N GLY A 108 -9.09 -39.04 -14.64
CA GLY A 108 -9.87 -39.69 -15.70
C GLY A 108 -11.39 -39.58 -15.53
N LEU A 109 -11.87 -39.23 -14.33
CA LEU A 109 -13.29 -39.14 -13.96
C LEU A 109 -13.72 -37.72 -13.57
N SER A 110 -12.82 -36.95 -12.93
CA SER A 110 -13.10 -35.61 -12.42
C SER A 110 -13.40 -34.57 -13.52
N GLY A 111 -12.93 -34.82 -14.75
CA GLY A 111 -13.25 -34.01 -15.91
C GLY A 111 -12.59 -32.63 -15.91
N SER A 112 -13.32 -31.63 -16.36
CA SER A 112 -12.86 -30.23 -16.46
C SER A 112 -13.87 -29.29 -15.83
N SER A 113 -13.42 -28.14 -15.34
CA SER A 113 -14.28 -27.11 -14.78
C SER A 113 -14.17 -25.83 -15.57
N LYS A 114 -15.33 -25.24 -15.86
CA LYS A 114 -15.45 -23.87 -16.36
C LYS A 114 -15.52 -22.92 -15.18
N ILE A 115 -14.45 -22.18 -14.92
CA ILE A 115 -14.25 -21.34 -13.73
C ILE A 115 -14.75 -19.92 -13.98
N SER A 116 -15.31 -19.27 -12.98
CA SER A 116 -15.80 -17.89 -13.02
C SER A 116 -15.65 -17.22 -11.65
N GLY A 117 -15.70 -15.88 -11.64
CA GLY A 117 -15.62 -15.05 -10.43
C GLY A 117 -14.20 -14.70 -9.99
N LEU A 118 -13.18 -15.44 -10.45
CA LEU A 118 -11.78 -15.19 -10.09
C LEU A 118 -11.06 -14.14 -10.96
N GLU A 119 -11.69 -13.63 -12.02
CA GLU A 119 -11.01 -12.70 -12.93
C GLU A 119 -10.71 -11.33 -12.31
N SER A 120 -11.71 -10.74 -11.66
CA SER A 120 -11.65 -9.38 -11.11
C SER A 120 -12.73 -9.22 -10.06
N TRP A 121 -12.36 -8.83 -8.83
CA TRP A 121 -13.31 -8.50 -7.78
C TRP A 121 -12.74 -7.47 -6.81
N GLU A 122 -13.63 -6.91 -5.98
CA GLU A 122 -13.27 -5.96 -4.94
C GLU A 122 -13.48 -6.62 -3.58
N ALA A 123 -12.43 -6.67 -2.76
CA ALA A 123 -12.50 -7.23 -1.42
C ALA A 123 -13.13 -6.22 -0.45
N GLN A 124 -14.46 -6.18 -0.41
CA GLN A 124 -15.21 -5.25 0.43
C GLN A 124 -14.88 -5.41 1.92
N GLY A 125 -14.83 -4.29 2.64
CA GLY A 125 -14.51 -4.28 4.07
C GLY A 125 -13.04 -4.59 4.39
N THR A 126 -12.16 -4.53 3.39
CA THR A 126 -10.72 -4.68 3.57
C THR A 126 -9.96 -3.38 3.31
N GLY A 127 -8.68 -3.35 3.67
CA GLY A 127 -7.77 -2.29 3.25
C GLY A 127 -6.54 -2.16 4.13
N LEU A 128 -5.82 -1.05 3.95
CA LEU A 128 -4.59 -0.72 4.67
C LEU A 128 -4.71 0.61 5.40
N GLU A 129 -4.23 0.64 6.64
CA GLU A 129 -4.11 1.84 7.47
C GLU A 129 -2.66 1.98 7.93
N ALA A 130 -2.13 3.19 7.91
CA ALA A 130 -0.77 3.46 8.37
C ALA A 130 -0.78 3.82 9.87
N ASP A 131 0.21 3.31 10.61
CA ASP A 131 0.36 3.65 12.03
C ASP A 131 0.95 5.04 12.26
N ASP A 132 0.67 5.58 13.45
CA ASP A 132 1.27 6.81 13.95
C ASP A 132 2.76 6.63 14.18
N ILE A 133 3.55 7.67 13.85
CA ILE A 133 5.00 7.59 13.99
C ILE A 133 5.61 8.91 14.47
N THR A 134 6.65 8.80 15.29
CA THR A 134 7.43 9.96 15.73
C THR A 134 8.85 9.86 15.20
N THR A 135 9.31 10.92 14.54
CA THR A 135 10.67 11.04 14.02
C THR A 135 11.29 12.39 14.39
N LEU A 136 12.56 12.57 14.06
CA LEU A 136 13.23 13.85 14.14
C LEU A 136 12.93 14.67 12.89
N GLY A 137 12.34 15.84 13.07
CA GLY A 137 12.06 16.82 12.02
C GLY A 137 13.07 17.97 12.04
N MET A 138 13.26 18.57 10.87
CA MET A 138 14.03 19.78 10.63
C MET A 138 13.23 20.73 9.76
N MET A 139 13.16 22.00 10.16
CA MET A 139 12.55 23.05 9.37
C MET A 139 13.57 24.14 9.06
N THR A 140 13.71 24.46 7.78
CA THR A 140 14.59 25.53 7.31
C THR A 140 13.74 26.62 6.68
N ASN A 141 13.86 27.85 7.17
CA ASN A 141 13.16 29.01 6.63
C ASN A 141 14.11 30.01 6.00
N TYR A 142 13.70 30.56 4.87
CA TYR A 142 14.24 31.77 4.27
C TYR A 142 13.19 32.89 4.32
N PHE A 143 13.47 33.96 5.05
CA PHE A 143 12.59 35.11 5.18
C PHE A 143 12.86 36.13 4.09
N PHE A 144 11.86 36.38 3.23
CA PHE A 144 11.89 37.48 2.26
C PHE A 144 11.61 38.82 2.94
N THR A 145 10.75 38.81 3.97
CA THR A 145 10.40 39.97 4.80
C THR A 145 10.14 39.51 6.24
N ASP A 146 9.87 40.44 7.15
CA ASP A 146 9.39 40.13 8.52
C ASP A 146 8.15 39.23 8.55
N HIS A 147 7.33 39.24 7.49
CA HIS A 147 6.04 38.56 7.47
C HIS A 147 5.99 37.41 6.48
N VAL A 148 6.94 37.26 5.56
CA VAL A 148 6.85 36.26 4.48
C VAL A 148 8.12 35.43 4.45
N SER A 149 7.98 34.12 4.57
CA SER A 149 9.08 33.15 4.41
C SER A 149 8.73 32.03 3.46
N PHE A 150 9.77 31.40 2.93
CA PHE A 150 9.72 30.08 2.33
C PHE A 150 10.31 29.07 3.33
N GLU A 151 9.57 28.01 3.61
CA GLU A 151 10.00 26.93 4.50
C GLU A 151 10.18 25.62 3.73
N MET A 152 11.23 24.89 4.09
CA MET A 152 11.42 23.49 3.74
C MET A 152 11.38 22.65 5.02
N LYS A 153 10.50 21.65 5.05
CA LYS A 153 10.39 20.63 6.09
C LYS A 153 11.00 19.34 5.59
N ALA A 154 11.90 18.78 6.36
CA ALA A 154 12.46 17.45 6.14
C ALA A 154 12.59 16.72 7.47
N GLY A 155 12.71 15.40 7.46
CA GLY A 155 12.93 14.63 8.66
C GLY A 155 13.75 13.38 8.37
N ILE A 156 14.12 12.67 9.42
CA ILE A 156 14.66 11.32 9.27
C ILE A 156 13.50 10.44 8.79
N PRO A 157 13.57 9.82 7.61
CA PRO A 157 12.48 9.05 7.03
C PRO A 157 12.18 7.83 7.92
N PRO A 158 11.02 7.77 8.57
CA PRO A 158 10.70 6.65 9.44
C PRO A 158 10.31 5.42 8.62
N LYS A 159 10.42 4.24 9.24
CA LYS A 159 9.75 3.04 8.75
C LYS A 159 8.35 3.02 9.38
N VAL A 160 7.33 2.92 8.55
CA VAL A 160 5.92 2.96 8.93
C VAL A 160 5.32 1.59 8.70
N ASP A 161 4.64 1.08 9.71
CA ASP A 161 3.93 -0.17 9.64
C ASP A 161 2.52 0.07 9.08
N LEU A 162 2.09 -0.83 8.18
CA LEU A 162 0.77 -0.83 7.56
C LEU A 162 -0.07 -1.93 8.21
N GLN A 163 -1.11 -1.52 8.92
CA GLN A 163 -2.10 -2.41 9.50
C GLN A 163 -3.11 -2.80 8.43
N GLY A 164 -3.35 -4.09 8.31
CA GLY A 164 -4.38 -4.60 7.42
C GLY A 164 -5.74 -4.66 8.13
N LYS A 165 -6.82 -4.45 7.38
CA LYS A 165 -8.20 -4.55 7.87
C LYS A 165 -8.98 -5.61 7.12
N GLY A 166 -9.79 -6.39 7.83
CA GLY A 166 -10.72 -7.35 7.26
C GLY A 166 -10.09 -8.62 6.71
N LYS A 167 -10.93 -9.45 6.09
CA LYS A 167 -10.56 -10.76 5.51
C LYS A 167 -10.77 -10.73 4.01
N ILE A 168 -9.83 -11.30 3.27
CA ILE A 168 -9.93 -11.41 1.81
C ILE A 168 -10.50 -12.79 1.47
N TYR A 169 -11.58 -12.77 0.70
CA TYR A 169 -12.17 -13.95 0.07
C TYR A 169 -12.16 -13.80 -1.45
N ALA A 170 -11.91 -14.90 -2.16
CA ALA A 170 -12.03 -14.97 -3.61
C ALA A 170 -13.39 -15.59 -3.98
N PRO A 171 -14.24 -14.90 -4.76
CA PRO A 171 -15.59 -15.37 -5.07
C PRO A 171 -15.54 -16.44 -6.16
N PHE A 172 -15.28 -17.68 -5.76
CA PHE A 172 -15.13 -18.79 -6.69
C PHE A 172 -16.49 -19.37 -7.09
N SER A 173 -16.67 -19.54 -8.40
CA SER A 173 -17.74 -20.39 -8.93
C SER A 173 -17.22 -21.18 -10.12
N ALA A 174 -17.76 -22.39 -10.31
CA ALA A 174 -17.44 -23.19 -11.47
C ALA A 174 -18.58 -24.14 -11.85
N VAL A 175 -18.59 -24.54 -13.11
CA VAL A 175 -19.39 -25.68 -13.58
C VAL A 175 -18.40 -26.78 -13.93
N ALA A 176 -18.37 -27.84 -13.12
CA ALA A 176 -17.53 -29.01 -13.36
C ALA A 176 -18.29 -30.03 -14.23
N THR A 177 -17.69 -30.43 -15.34
CA THR A 177 -18.22 -31.44 -16.26
C THR A 177 -17.39 -32.71 -16.13
N PRO A 178 -17.92 -33.77 -15.50
CA PRO A 178 -17.26 -35.07 -15.43
C PRO A 178 -17.00 -35.66 -16.81
N GLN A 179 -16.05 -36.58 -16.92
CA GLN A 179 -15.75 -37.26 -18.18
C GLN A 179 -15.50 -38.74 -17.98
N ILE A 180 -15.67 -39.54 -19.03
CA ILE A 180 -15.20 -40.92 -19.11
C ILE A 180 -14.26 -41.01 -20.31
N GLY A 181 -12.97 -41.20 -20.04
CA GLY A 181 -11.94 -41.06 -21.07
C GLY A 181 -11.92 -39.62 -21.60
N ASN A 182 -12.17 -39.45 -22.90
CA ASN A 182 -12.25 -38.12 -23.56
C ASN A 182 -13.69 -37.66 -23.84
N LEU A 183 -14.70 -38.36 -23.31
CA LEU A 183 -16.11 -38.01 -23.53
C LEU A 183 -16.65 -37.19 -22.35
N PRO A 184 -16.98 -35.89 -22.54
CA PRO A 184 -17.60 -35.08 -21.50
C PRO A 184 -19.06 -35.51 -21.26
N LEU A 185 -19.46 -35.55 -20.00
CA LEU A 185 -20.81 -35.92 -19.57
C LEU A 185 -21.57 -34.67 -19.13
N GLU A 186 -21.94 -33.81 -20.09
CA GLU A 186 -22.60 -32.52 -19.82
C GLU A 186 -23.93 -32.64 -19.07
N PHE A 187 -24.60 -33.80 -19.13
CA PHE A 187 -25.81 -34.09 -18.37
C PHE A 187 -25.57 -34.35 -16.87
N LEU A 188 -24.30 -34.41 -16.43
CA LEU A 188 -23.86 -34.56 -15.03
C LEU A 188 -23.06 -33.35 -14.55
N ASN A 189 -23.32 -32.15 -15.09
CA ASN A 189 -22.68 -30.94 -14.62
C ASN A 189 -22.90 -30.73 -13.12
N ILE A 190 -21.83 -30.30 -12.46
CA ILE A 190 -21.79 -30.04 -11.04
C ILE A 190 -21.56 -28.54 -10.85
N ASP A 191 -22.55 -27.84 -10.31
CA ASP A 191 -22.42 -26.42 -10.01
C ASP A 191 -21.70 -26.24 -8.68
N LEU A 192 -20.59 -25.51 -8.70
CA LEU A 192 -19.77 -25.17 -7.56
C LEU A 192 -19.85 -23.66 -7.29
N GLN A 193 -20.01 -23.29 -6.02
CA GLN A 193 -19.98 -21.90 -5.59
C GLN A 193 -19.51 -21.83 -4.14
N ASN A 194 -18.37 -21.19 -3.91
CA ASN A 194 -17.81 -21.03 -2.58
C ASN A 194 -16.86 -19.82 -2.54
N ASP A 195 -16.89 -19.06 -1.44
CA ASP A 195 -15.95 -17.97 -1.23
C ASP A 195 -14.68 -18.51 -0.59
N ILE A 196 -13.59 -18.57 -1.36
CA ILE A 196 -12.31 -19.14 -0.91
C ILE A 196 -11.62 -18.13 -0.01
N PHE A 197 -11.41 -18.50 1.25
CA PHE A 197 -10.62 -17.69 2.18
C PHE A 197 -9.16 -17.61 1.70
N ILE A 198 -8.63 -16.40 1.57
CA ILE A 198 -7.26 -16.14 1.13
C ILE A 198 -6.38 -15.77 2.31
N THR A 199 -6.77 -14.74 3.07
CA THR A 199 -5.97 -14.25 4.21
C THR A 199 -6.84 -13.43 5.17
N ASP A 200 -6.40 -13.37 6.43
CA ASP A 200 -6.96 -12.51 7.47
C ASP A 200 -5.92 -11.44 7.80
N LEU A 201 -6.20 -10.21 7.36
CA LEU A 201 -5.24 -9.12 7.43
C LEU A 201 -5.03 -8.59 8.86
N GLU A 202 -5.91 -8.95 9.80
CA GLU A 202 -5.84 -8.53 11.21
C GLU A 202 -5.19 -9.59 12.12
N ALA A 203 -5.02 -10.82 11.63
CA ALA A 203 -4.62 -11.96 12.46
C ALA A 203 -3.13 -11.95 12.86
N HIS A 204 -2.27 -11.26 12.11
CA HIS A 204 -0.81 -11.46 12.17
C HIS A 204 0.00 -10.16 12.35
N GLY A 205 -0.64 -9.10 12.84
CA GLY A 205 -0.02 -7.79 13.06
C GLY A 205 0.09 -6.98 11.76
N PRO A 206 1.08 -6.07 11.63
CA PRO A 206 1.27 -5.31 10.41
C PRO A 206 1.43 -6.23 9.21
N VAL A 207 0.73 -5.94 8.12
CA VAL A 207 0.77 -6.76 6.89
C VAL A 207 1.94 -6.37 5.99
N ALA A 208 2.43 -5.14 6.11
CA ALA A 208 3.61 -4.64 5.42
C ALA A 208 4.23 -3.47 6.18
N SER A 209 5.43 -3.07 5.77
CA SER A 209 6.10 -1.87 6.25
C SER A 209 6.78 -1.15 5.09
N ALA A 210 6.90 0.18 5.20
CA ALA A 210 7.50 1.02 4.18
C ALA A 210 8.30 2.16 4.82
N ARG A 211 9.45 2.53 4.24
CA ARG A 211 10.15 3.74 4.62
C ARG A 211 9.59 4.94 3.85
N ALA A 212 9.11 5.92 4.60
CA ALA A 212 8.43 7.10 4.06
C ALA A 212 9.34 8.33 4.02
N TRP A 213 9.48 8.91 2.83
CA TRP A 213 10.17 10.19 2.60
C TRP A 213 9.14 11.24 2.22
N THR A 214 8.93 12.22 3.10
CA THR A 214 7.86 13.22 2.96
C THR A 214 8.36 14.67 3.08
N PRO A 215 9.35 15.11 2.27
CA PRO A 215 9.73 16.52 2.25
C PRO A 215 8.54 17.42 1.87
N ALA A 216 8.45 18.57 2.52
CA ALA A 216 7.41 19.56 2.22
C ALA A 216 8.01 20.97 2.08
N PHE A 217 7.39 21.77 1.22
CA PHE A 217 7.77 23.14 0.95
C PHE A 217 6.55 24.03 1.08
N GLU A 218 6.65 25.12 1.83
CA GLU A 218 5.53 26.02 2.06
C GLU A 218 5.95 27.49 2.04
N PHE A 219 5.05 28.35 1.56
CA PHE A 219 5.13 29.78 1.83
C PHE A 219 4.36 30.07 3.10
N GLN A 220 4.99 30.78 4.02
CA GLN A 220 4.39 31.15 5.29
C GLN A 220 4.17 32.65 5.39
N TYR A 221 3.06 33.02 6.01
CA TYR A 221 2.81 34.36 6.50
C TYR A 221 2.91 34.39 8.02
N HIS A 222 3.87 35.15 8.54
CA HIS A 222 4.16 35.34 9.96
C HIS A 222 3.51 36.62 10.46
N PHE A 223 2.81 36.52 11.59
CA PHE A 223 2.23 37.67 12.27
C PHE A 223 3.22 38.23 13.30
N GLY A 224 3.38 39.56 13.29
CA GLY A 224 4.31 40.26 14.17
C GLY A 224 5.75 40.29 13.63
N LYS A 225 6.58 41.10 14.26
CA LYS A 225 7.95 41.38 13.82
C LYS A 225 8.99 40.70 14.71
N THR A 226 10.07 40.24 14.07
CA THR A 226 11.22 39.65 14.77
C THR A 226 11.83 40.67 15.73
N GLY A 227 12.20 40.26 16.95
CA GLY A 227 12.83 41.14 17.94
C GLY A 227 11.87 42.09 18.68
N VAL A 228 10.65 42.28 18.18
CA VAL A 228 9.59 43.06 18.86
C VAL A 228 8.60 42.12 19.53
N ASN A 229 8.06 41.16 18.79
CA ASN A 229 7.06 40.22 19.27
C ASN A 229 7.73 38.90 19.65
N LYS A 230 7.61 38.51 20.93
CA LYS A 230 8.10 37.20 21.39
C LYS A 230 7.28 36.04 20.83
N PHE A 231 5.95 36.16 20.83
CA PHE A 231 5.06 35.15 20.27
C PHE A 231 4.61 35.58 18.87
N ARG A 232 4.86 34.73 17.87
CA ARG A 232 4.58 35.02 16.46
C ARG A 232 3.86 33.84 15.83
N PRO A 233 2.53 33.88 15.72
CA PRO A 233 1.79 32.87 14.98
C PRO A 233 2.08 33.00 13.50
N TYR A 234 1.91 31.91 12.75
CA TYR A 234 2.05 31.89 11.31
C TYR A 234 1.08 30.89 10.68
N VAL A 235 0.79 31.12 9.41
CA VAL A 235 0.04 30.21 8.55
C VAL A 235 0.86 29.92 7.30
N GLY A 236 0.80 28.69 6.82
CA GLY A 236 1.57 28.23 5.67
C GLY A 236 0.72 27.45 4.67
N LEU A 237 1.03 27.59 3.39
CA LEU A 237 0.45 26.79 2.30
C LEU A 237 1.56 26.32 1.38
N GLY A 238 1.47 25.07 0.95
CA GLY A 238 2.57 24.42 0.27
C GLY A 238 2.24 23.10 -0.40
N LEU A 239 3.30 22.39 -0.77
CA LEU A 239 3.25 21.06 -1.35
C LEU A 239 4.17 20.11 -0.57
N MET A 240 3.72 18.89 -0.37
CA MET A 240 4.47 17.76 0.15
C MET A 240 4.71 16.77 -0.99
N TYR A 241 5.92 16.24 -1.10
CA TYR A 241 6.21 15.13 -2.00
C TYR A 241 6.45 13.88 -1.16
N ALA A 242 5.67 12.83 -1.42
CA ALA A 242 5.76 11.56 -0.71
C ALA A 242 6.34 10.48 -1.62
N TYR A 243 7.44 9.89 -1.17
CA TYR A 243 8.18 8.81 -1.82
C TYR A 243 8.34 7.66 -0.83
N PHE A 244 8.14 6.42 -1.27
CA PHE A 244 8.18 5.23 -0.43
C PHE A 244 9.20 4.23 -0.96
N ASN A 245 10.06 3.71 -0.08
CA ASN A 245 11.02 2.66 -0.40
C ASN A 245 11.14 1.65 0.74
N GLU A 246 12.01 0.64 0.57
CA GLU A 246 12.18 -0.45 1.55
C GLU A 246 10.83 -1.10 1.91
N LEU A 247 10.04 -1.41 0.88
CA LEU A 247 8.77 -2.11 1.01
C LEU A 247 9.04 -3.55 1.45
N GLU A 248 8.54 -3.92 2.62
CA GLU A 248 8.66 -5.26 3.17
C GLU A 248 7.28 -5.80 3.53
N ILE A 249 6.94 -6.98 3.03
CA ILE A 249 5.70 -7.67 3.38
C ILE A 249 5.90 -8.52 4.64
N ASN A 250 4.84 -8.70 5.44
CA ASN A 250 4.85 -9.66 6.53
C ASN A 250 5.02 -11.09 5.98
N PRO A 251 5.94 -11.92 6.52
CA PRO A 251 6.16 -13.27 6.01
C PRO A 251 4.93 -14.18 6.02
N ARG A 252 3.94 -13.94 6.89
CA ARG A 252 2.68 -14.71 6.89
C ARG A 252 1.75 -14.27 5.78
N THR A 253 1.58 -12.96 5.58
CA THR A 253 0.83 -12.43 4.44
C THR A 253 1.48 -12.82 3.11
N GLU A 254 2.81 -12.84 3.05
CA GLU A 254 3.55 -13.31 1.88
C GLU A 254 3.26 -14.78 1.58
N GLN A 255 3.25 -15.65 2.60
CA GLN A 255 2.94 -17.07 2.44
C GLN A 255 1.51 -17.30 1.93
N ASP A 256 0.53 -16.55 2.45
CA ASP A 256 -0.86 -16.62 2.00
C ASP A 256 -0.98 -16.20 0.52
N LEU A 257 -0.29 -15.14 0.12
CA LEU A 257 -0.25 -14.68 -1.27
C LEU A 257 0.46 -15.67 -2.20
N ILE A 258 1.55 -16.31 -1.74
CA ILE A 258 2.24 -17.37 -2.49
C ILE A 258 1.32 -18.59 -2.64
N ALA A 259 0.61 -18.98 -1.59
CA ALA A 259 -0.38 -20.06 -1.65
C ALA A 259 -1.50 -19.72 -2.65
N ALA A 260 -2.00 -18.49 -2.65
CA ALA A 260 -2.93 -18.01 -3.67
C ALA A 260 -2.34 -18.04 -5.08
N GLY A 261 -1.07 -17.68 -5.24
CA GLY A 261 -0.34 -17.84 -6.49
C GLY A 261 -0.33 -19.30 -6.99
N HIS A 262 -0.06 -20.26 -6.10
CA HIS A 262 -0.14 -21.68 -6.45
C HIS A 262 -1.55 -22.11 -6.85
N MET A 263 -2.59 -21.59 -6.20
CA MET A 263 -3.98 -21.86 -6.60
C MET A 263 -4.25 -21.41 -8.05
N ILE A 264 -3.83 -20.19 -8.41
CA ILE A 264 -4.00 -19.68 -9.78
C ILE A 264 -3.14 -20.46 -10.78
N ALA A 265 -1.89 -20.76 -10.44
CA ALA A 265 -1.00 -21.53 -11.28
C ALA A 265 -1.52 -22.96 -11.54
N ASN A 266 -2.07 -23.64 -10.53
CA ASN A 266 -2.69 -24.96 -10.69
C ASN A 266 -3.83 -24.94 -11.72
N ILE A 267 -4.64 -23.87 -11.74
CA ILE A 267 -5.70 -23.71 -12.75
C ILE A 267 -5.08 -23.61 -14.15
N LYS A 268 -4.04 -22.79 -14.31
CA LYS A 268 -3.32 -22.62 -15.59
C LYS A 268 -2.61 -23.89 -16.07
N GLU A 269 -2.16 -24.72 -15.15
CA GLU A 269 -1.50 -26.00 -15.42
C GLU A 269 -2.50 -27.15 -15.70
N GLY A 270 -3.81 -26.90 -15.63
CA GLY A 270 -4.84 -27.92 -15.84
C GLY A 270 -4.99 -28.89 -14.65
N ASN A 271 -4.77 -28.41 -13.43
CA ASN A 271 -4.96 -29.13 -12.17
C ASN A 271 -5.89 -28.33 -11.24
N ALA A 272 -7.04 -27.90 -11.74
CA ALA A 272 -7.96 -27.03 -10.99
C ALA A 272 -8.46 -27.65 -9.67
N GLY A 273 -8.52 -28.98 -9.55
CA GLY A 273 -8.83 -29.64 -8.29
C GLY A 273 -7.75 -29.47 -7.24
N ALA A 274 -6.47 -29.51 -7.63
CA ALA A 274 -5.36 -29.22 -6.72
C ALA A 274 -5.36 -27.77 -6.22
N SER A 275 -5.91 -26.83 -7.02
CA SER A 275 -6.14 -25.45 -6.62
C SER A 275 -7.11 -25.35 -5.44
N LEU A 276 -8.29 -25.99 -5.54
CA LEU A 276 -9.29 -26.01 -4.47
C LEU A 276 -8.83 -26.73 -3.19
N GLU A 277 -7.87 -27.64 -3.32
CA GLU A 277 -7.27 -28.35 -2.18
C GLU A 277 -6.06 -27.61 -1.56
N GLY A 278 -5.67 -26.45 -2.11
CA GLY A 278 -4.53 -25.69 -1.61
C GLY A 278 -3.18 -26.38 -1.80
N LYS A 279 -3.05 -27.27 -2.80
CA LYS A 279 -1.80 -27.99 -3.08
C LYS A 279 -0.80 -27.08 -3.80
N PRO A 280 0.52 -27.20 -3.52
CA PRO A 280 1.54 -26.52 -4.30
C PRO A 280 1.50 -26.93 -5.79
N SER A 281 1.68 -25.95 -6.68
CA SER A 281 1.84 -26.17 -8.13
C SER A 281 3.31 -26.35 -8.53
N LYS A 282 3.59 -26.50 -9.84
CA LYS A 282 4.98 -26.52 -10.34
C LYS A 282 5.60 -25.13 -10.47
N ALA A 283 4.77 -24.08 -10.45
CA ALA A 283 5.20 -22.69 -10.40
C ALA A 283 6.00 -22.38 -9.13
N ASN A 284 6.77 -21.29 -9.17
CA ASN A 284 7.45 -20.71 -8.02
C ASN A 284 6.99 -19.26 -7.84
N PRO A 285 5.79 -19.02 -7.28
CA PRO A 285 5.23 -17.70 -7.13
C PRO A 285 6.10 -16.81 -6.24
N LYS A 286 6.23 -15.55 -6.60
CA LYS A 286 6.93 -14.50 -5.86
C LYS A 286 6.05 -13.28 -5.71
N VAL A 287 6.19 -12.58 -4.59
CA VAL A 287 5.41 -11.38 -4.28
C VAL A 287 6.29 -10.16 -4.49
N ASP A 288 5.81 -9.24 -5.33
CA ASP A 288 6.44 -7.95 -5.58
C ASP A 288 5.51 -6.84 -5.08
N LEU A 289 6.10 -5.84 -4.41
CA LEU A 289 5.39 -4.68 -3.86
C LEU A 289 5.83 -3.41 -4.58
N GLU A 290 4.85 -2.61 -4.99
CA GLU A 290 5.06 -1.28 -5.58
C GLU A 290 4.19 -0.25 -4.86
N ALA A 291 4.76 0.92 -4.61
CA ALA A 291 4.06 2.09 -4.10
C ALA A 291 4.32 3.28 -5.03
N SER A 292 3.26 4.00 -5.40
CA SER A 292 3.39 5.19 -6.24
C SER A 292 3.85 6.40 -5.42
N ASP A 293 4.66 7.26 -6.01
CA ASP A 293 4.94 8.59 -5.45
C ASP A 293 3.74 9.52 -5.62
N THR A 294 3.59 10.50 -4.73
CA THR A 294 2.52 11.50 -4.86
C THR A 294 2.95 12.88 -4.42
N ILE A 295 2.30 13.90 -4.97
CA ILE A 295 2.39 15.30 -4.50
C ILE A 295 1.07 15.65 -3.83
N ALA A 296 1.13 16.17 -2.62
CA ALA A 296 -0.03 16.53 -1.80
C ALA A 296 0.00 18.01 -1.41
N PRO A 297 -1.11 18.76 -1.55
CA PRO A 297 -1.21 20.09 -0.97
C PRO A 297 -1.18 19.99 0.56
N VAL A 298 -0.42 20.88 1.20
CA VAL A 298 -0.29 20.97 2.66
C VAL A 298 -0.64 22.37 3.14
N ALA A 299 -1.38 22.41 4.25
CA ALA A 299 -1.69 23.64 4.98
C ALA A 299 -1.15 23.52 6.40
N THR A 300 -0.58 24.60 6.91
CA THR A 300 0.09 24.64 8.22
C THR A 300 -0.42 25.82 9.03
N VAL A 301 -0.62 25.59 10.31
CA VAL A 301 -0.73 26.65 11.32
C VAL A 301 0.31 26.39 12.40
N GLY A 302 1.00 27.43 12.82
CA GLY A 302 2.02 27.29 13.85
C GLY A 302 2.30 28.59 14.56
N PHE A 303 3.29 28.54 15.44
CA PHE A 303 3.82 29.71 16.11
C PHE A 303 5.29 29.53 16.40
N THR A 304 5.98 30.67 16.54
CA THR A 304 7.31 30.73 17.12
C THR A 304 7.28 31.54 18.41
N TYR A 305 8.14 31.16 19.37
CA TYR A 305 8.37 31.88 20.61
C TYR A 305 9.84 32.25 20.75
N ASP A 306 10.16 33.54 20.65
CA ASP A 306 11.52 34.04 20.68
C ASP A 306 12.02 34.16 22.13
N PHE A 307 13.03 33.38 22.47
CA PHE A 307 13.73 33.49 23.75
C PHE A 307 14.66 34.69 23.77
N ASN A 308 15.36 34.91 22.65
CA ASN A 308 16.24 36.04 22.38
C ASN A 308 16.36 36.24 20.85
N GLU A 309 17.20 37.18 20.41
CA GLU A 309 17.38 37.50 18.97
C GLU A 309 17.93 36.34 18.12
N LYS A 310 18.44 35.25 18.73
CA LYS A 310 18.97 34.09 18.01
C LYS A 310 18.08 32.86 18.17
N TRP A 311 17.63 32.57 19.37
CA TRP A 311 16.98 31.30 19.73
C TRP A 311 15.47 31.45 19.88
N PHE A 312 14.74 30.50 19.30
CA PHE A 312 13.29 30.44 19.38
C PHE A 312 12.79 29.00 19.56
N ALA A 313 11.64 28.83 20.19
CA ALA A 313 10.86 27.60 20.10
C ALA A 313 9.86 27.71 18.96
N VAL A 314 9.47 26.56 18.39
CA VAL A 314 8.49 26.48 17.31
C VAL A 314 7.56 25.32 17.56
N GLY A 315 6.27 25.56 17.32
CA GLY A 315 5.22 24.55 17.35
C GLY A 315 4.32 24.70 16.14
N SER A 316 3.96 23.60 15.49
CA SER A 316 3.06 23.65 14.33
C SER A 316 2.22 22.40 14.16
N ILE A 317 1.07 22.58 13.51
CA ILE A 317 0.18 21.53 13.05
C ILE A 317 0.01 21.71 11.54
N SER A 318 0.25 20.65 10.77
CA SER A 318 0.12 20.62 9.32
C SER A 318 -0.84 19.52 8.90
N TYR A 319 -1.70 19.79 7.93
CA TYR A 319 -2.56 18.79 7.31
C TYR A 319 -2.24 18.71 5.82
N ALA A 320 -1.99 17.50 5.31
CA ALA A 320 -1.78 17.25 3.89
C ALA A 320 -2.88 16.35 3.34
N HIS A 321 -3.46 16.72 2.19
CA HIS A 321 -4.43 15.86 1.52
C HIS A 321 -3.69 14.91 0.57
N MET A 322 -3.58 13.63 0.94
CA MET A 322 -2.66 12.69 0.31
C MET A 322 -3.32 11.33 0.07
N LYS A 323 -3.28 10.91 -1.20
CA LYS A 323 -3.71 9.59 -1.66
C LYS A 323 -2.62 8.98 -2.54
N ASN A 324 -2.29 7.72 -2.28
CA ASN A 324 -1.28 6.95 -3.03
C ASN A 324 -1.86 5.61 -3.48
N LYS A 325 -1.28 5.01 -4.50
CA LYS A 325 -1.61 3.67 -4.96
C LYS A 325 -0.56 2.68 -4.52
N THR A 326 -1.00 1.56 -3.97
CA THR A 326 -0.16 0.38 -3.74
C THR A 326 -0.59 -0.74 -4.64
N THR A 327 0.40 -1.38 -5.27
CA THR A 327 0.20 -2.54 -6.12
C THR A 327 0.99 -3.71 -5.56
N ILE A 328 0.31 -4.82 -5.33
CA ILE A 328 0.88 -6.11 -4.94
C ILE A 328 0.74 -7.03 -6.14
N THR A 329 1.84 -7.58 -6.63
CA THR A 329 1.82 -8.50 -7.76
C THR A 329 2.40 -9.84 -7.34
N VAL A 330 1.68 -10.93 -7.62
CA VAL A 330 2.20 -12.28 -7.49
C VAL A 330 2.57 -12.78 -8.89
N THR A 331 3.85 -13.03 -9.10
CA THR A 331 4.39 -13.45 -10.40
C THR A 331 5.06 -14.81 -10.33
N ASP A 332 5.08 -15.52 -11.45
CA ASP A 332 5.83 -16.75 -11.63
C ASP A 332 6.62 -16.70 -12.96
N ALA A 333 7.74 -17.42 -13.02
CA ALA A 333 8.58 -17.45 -14.22
C ALA A 333 7.91 -18.13 -15.41
N THR A 334 6.99 -19.06 -15.18
CA THR A 334 6.36 -19.88 -16.23
C THR A 334 5.09 -19.22 -16.76
N HIS A 335 4.29 -18.62 -15.87
CA HIS A 335 2.95 -18.10 -16.19
C HIS A 335 2.86 -16.56 -16.19
N GLY A 336 3.94 -15.87 -15.81
CA GLY A 336 3.95 -14.41 -15.69
C GLY A 336 3.16 -13.93 -14.48
N GLU A 337 2.32 -12.92 -14.66
CA GLU A 337 1.49 -12.37 -13.60
C GLU A 337 0.31 -13.30 -13.28
N LEU A 338 0.26 -13.80 -12.04
CA LEU A 338 -0.80 -14.67 -11.54
C LEU A 338 -1.90 -13.86 -10.86
N ILE A 339 -1.51 -12.91 -10.01
CA ILE A 339 -2.42 -12.05 -9.23
C ILE A 339 -1.85 -10.63 -9.26
N ARG A 340 -2.73 -9.66 -9.44
CA ARG A 340 -2.44 -8.23 -9.24
C ARG A 340 -3.52 -7.66 -8.34
N SER A 341 -3.10 -7.12 -7.21
CA SER A 341 -3.96 -6.44 -6.26
C SER A 341 -3.58 -4.98 -6.16
N GLN A 342 -4.56 -4.09 -6.29
CA GLN A 342 -4.38 -2.64 -6.18
C GLN A 342 -5.25 -2.11 -5.05
N ALA A 343 -4.70 -1.23 -4.24
CA ALA A 343 -5.46 -0.47 -3.24
C ALA A 343 -5.02 0.98 -3.24
N ASP A 344 -5.99 1.87 -3.08
CA ASP A 344 -5.73 3.27 -2.76
C ASP A 344 -5.45 3.36 -1.25
N ILE A 345 -4.33 3.95 -0.86
CA ILE A 345 -4.05 4.28 0.54
C ILE A 345 -4.32 5.77 0.71
N GLU A 346 -5.40 6.08 1.42
CA GLU A 346 -5.61 7.42 1.94
C GLU A 346 -4.77 7.57 3.21
N ILE A 347 -3.82 8.51 3.19
CA ILE A 347 -2.97 8.76 4.37
C ILE A 347 -3.47 10.03 5.06
N ASN A 348 -3.71 11.09 4.29
CA ASN A 348 -4.17 12.41 4.77
C ASN A 348 -3.53 12.83 6.11
N PRO A 349 -2.18 12.90 6.19
CA PRO A 349 -1.50 12.96 7.48
C PRO A 349 -1.71 14.30 8.19
N LEU A 350 -1.94 14.23 9.50
CA LEU A 350 -1.82 15.34 10.44
C LEU A 350 -0.44 15.29 11.08
N LEU A 351 0.40 16.28 10.77
CA LEU A 351 1.76 16.40 11.30
C LEU A 351 1.78 17.40 12.45
N VAL A 352 2.32 16.99 13.59
CA VAL A 352 2.55 17.84 14.76
C VAL A 352 4.04 17.96 14.98
N TYR A 353 4.54 19.19 15.05
CA TYR A 353 5.94 19.47 15.26
C TYR A 353 6.15 20.35 16.49
N ALA A 354 7.19 20.04 17.27
CA ALA A 354 7.66 20.85 18.38
C ALA A 354 9.19 20.81 18.42
N GLY A 355 9.82 21.99 18.39
CA GLY A 355 11.27 22.08 18.29
C GLY A 355 11.86 23.40 18.77
N VAL A 356 13.18 23.48 18.69
CA VAL A 356 13.97 24.67 18.99
C VAL A 356 14.80 25.01 17.77
N GLY A 357 14.90 26.29 17.46
CA GLY A 357 15.64 26.78 16.31
C GLY A 357 16.53 27.97 16.61
N ILE A 358 17.42 28.22 15.66
CA ILE A 358 18.32 29.36 15.62
C ILE A 358 18.07 30.18 14.35
N ARG A 359 18.13 31.51 14.48
CA ARG A 359 18.09 32.46 13.36
C ARG A 359 19.43 33.15 13.20
N PHE A 360 19.87 33.37 11.96
CA PHE A 360 21.13 34.04 11.63
C PHE A 360 21.07 34.84 10.34
#